data_AF-A0A8T5L5E0-F1
#
_entry.id   AF-A0A8T5L5E0-F1
#
_cell.length_a   1.000
_cell.length_b   1.000
_cell.length_c   1.000
_cell.angle_alpha   90.00
_cell.angle_beta   90.00
_cell.angle_gamma   90.00
#
_symmetry.space_group_name_H-M   'P 1'
#
loop_
_entity.id
_entity.type
_entity.pdbx_description
1 polymer ?
#
loop_
_entity_poly.entity_id
_entity_poly.type
_entity_poly.pdbx_seq_one_letter_code
_entity_poly.pdbx_strand_id
1 'polypeptide(L)'
;MFQEVMWMVVTKIEITNRFGFDELVRRLNEVKLRGFSDVKIYEGARIQALDLSPSQIRQQIFTPQPTVYRTHLDRVNKMAELFVGHGIDIFNLDGGVDYDAYDDSGEVTQWTLIPPVVEVVPLAFRNGRLDYEQLINDEVRKLMQTEGHNLNPALLDLEFEDYVALAAQLVPRVPLICDGSHRIHAAVENDRTQKVLLIDGPKFGYPYYAAPKPYALLDIIPDRPDGGGKDKIDVIEGKGYKNLYRLFPSGGIKSGDLRPDTEKLGV
;
A
#
# COMPACT_ATOMS: atom_id res chain seq x y z
N MET A 1 15.94 -19.69 4.42
CA MET A 1 15.50 -20.00 5.80
C MET A 1 15.08 -18.67 6.42
N PHE A 2 13.80 -18.30 6.28
CA PHE A 2 13.27 -17.04 6.82
C PHE A 2 12.66 -17.35 8.18
N GLN A 3 13.33 -16.97 9.25
CA GLN A 3 12.73 -16.96 10.58
C GLN A 3 11.58 -15.94 10.58
N GLU A 4 10.46 -16.42 11.10
CA GLU A 4 9.38 -15.63 11.65
C GLU A 4 9.97 -14.48 12.47
N VAL A 5 9.90 -13.25 11.95
CA VAL A 5 9.68 -12.14 12.87
C VAL A 5 8.32 -12.45 13.45
N MET A 6 8.36 -13.09 14.62
CA MET A 6 7.29 -13.30 15.56
C MET A 6 6.36 -12.08 15.46
N TRP A 7 5.28 -12.21 14.68
CA TRP A 7 4.30 -11.14 14.57
C TRP A 7 3.61 -11.13 15.91
N MET A 8 4.09 -10.25 16.80
CA MET A 8 3.57 -10.02 18.14
C MET A 8 2.05 -10.16 18.13
N VAL A 9 1.54 -11.12 18.90
CA VAL A 9 0.11 -11.23 19.15
C VAL A 9 -0.25 -9.98 19.93
N VAL A 10 -0.80 -8.98 19.24
CA VAL A 10 -1.27 -7.77 19.92
C VAL A 10 -2.40 -8.18 20.86
N THR A 11 -2.15 -8.04 22.16
CA THR A 11 -3.12 -8.37 23.21
C THR A 11 -3.87 -7.15 23.69
N LYS A 12 -3.23 -5.99 23.62
CA LYS A 12 -3.74 -4.73 24.12
C LYS A 12 -3.22 -3.58 23.27
N ILE A 13 -4.03 -2.54 23.17
CA ILE A 13 -3.64 -1.25 22.61
C ILE A 13 -3.91 -0.13 23.62
N GLU A 14 -3.11 0.93 23.55
CA GLU A 14 -3.35 2.18 24.26
C GLU A 14 -3.32 3.34 23.27
N ILE A 15 -4.39 4.12 23.23
CA ILE A 15 -4.48 5.26 22.30
C ILE A 15 -3.68 6.42 22.89
N THR A 16 -2.62 6.81 22.18
CA THR A 16 -1.72 7.90 22.63
C THR A 16 -2.12 9.24 22.02
N ASN A 17 -2.69 9.23 20.81
CA ASN A 17 -3.16 10.45 20.16
C ASN A 17 -4.25 10.16 19.12
N ARG A 18 -5.24 11.06 19.01
CA ARG A 18 -6.20 11.08 17.89
C ARG A 18 -6.02 12.39 17.15
N PHE A 19 -5.92 12.32 15.84
CA PHE A 19 -5.76 13.51 15.01
C PHE A 19 -6.74 13.51 13.84
N GLY A 20 -7.19 14.71 13.47
CA GLY A 20 -8.13 14.91 12.37
C GLY A 20 -7.48 14.86 10.99
N PHE A 21 -8.32 15.02 9.96
CA PHE A 21 -7.94 14.97 8.56
C PHE A 21 -6.82 15.96 8.19
N ASP A 22 -6.86 17.20 8.67
CA ASP A 22 -5.87 18.22 8.31
C ASP A 22 -4.45 17.85 8.77
N GLU A 23 -4.32 17.31 9.98
CA GLU A 23 -3.05 16.81 10.50
C GLU A 23 -2.56 15.58 9.71
N LEU A 24 -3.48 14.68 9.34
CA LEU A 24 -3.17 13.55 8.48
C LEU A 24 -2.64 14.00 7.11
N VAL A 25 -3.29 14.98 6.47
CA VAL A 25 -2.84 15.58 5.20
C VAL A 25 -1.45 16.20 5.36
N ARG A 26 -1.21 16.94 6.46
CA ARG A 26 0.11 17.51 6.75
C ARG A 26 1.19 16.43 6.86
N ARG A 27 0.90 15.33 7.57
CA ARG A 27 1.81 14.18 7.68
C ARG A 27 2.04 13.48 6.34
N LEU A 28 1.00 13.29 5.53
CA LEU A 28 1.11 12.69 4.19
C LEU A 28 1.99 13.54 3.26
N ASN A 29 1.88 14.86 3.30
CA ASN A 29 2.74 15.77 2.53
C ASN A 29 4.24 15.63 2.87
N GLU A 30 4.58 15.10 4.04
CA GLU A 30 5.96 14.85 4.46
C GLU A 30 6.45 13.44 4.10
N VAL A 31 5.61 12.59 3.50
CA VAL A 31 6.00 11.23 3.09
C VAL A 31 7.02 11.30 1.95
N LYS A 32 8.19 10.72 2.21
CA LYS A 32 9.32 10.62 1.29
C LYS A 32 9.32 9.30 0.52
N LEU A 33 10.17 9.24 -0.51
CA LEU A 33 10.42 8.02 -1.28
C LEU A 33 11.75 7.38 -0.84
N ARG A 34 11.81 6.04 -0.65
CA ARG A 34 12.96 5.36 -0.03
C ARG A 34 14.30 5.60 -0.73
N GLY A 35 14.33 5.56 -2.06
CA GLY A 35 15.54 5.82 -2.85
C GLY A 35 15.80 7.30 -3.12
N PHE A 36 14.90 8.19 -2.71
CA PHE A 36 14.91 9.61 -3.08
C PHE A 36 14.44 10.44 -1.89
N SER A 37 15.32 10.63 -0.90
CA SER A 37 14.97 11.27 0.39
C SER A 37 14.52 12.73 0.28
N ASP A 38 14.82 13.39 -0.84
CA ASP A 38 14.42 14.77 -1.11
C ASP A 38 13.07 14.84 -1.84
N VAL A 39 12.52 13.70 -2.23
CA VAL A 39 11.23 13.59 -2.92
C VAL A 39 10.13 13.34 -1.89
N LYS A 40 9.37 14.38 -1.58
CA LYS A 40 8.08 14.27 -0.90
C LYS A 40 7.01 13.84 -1.91
N ILE A 41 6.63 12.57 -1.90
CA ILE A 41 5.85 11.94 -2.98
C ILE A 41 4.42 12.49 -3.10
N TYR A 42 3.85 12.97 -2.00
CA TYR A 42 2.48 13.51 -1.96
C TYR A 42 2.44 15.03 -1.84
N GLU A 43 3.58 15.72 -1.88
CA GLU A 43 3.61 17.19 -1.79
C GLU A 43 2.82 17.81 -2.95
N GLY A 44 1.79 18.59 -2.61
CA GLY A 44 0.90 19.23 -3.58
C GLY A 44 -0.17 18.32 -4.19
N ALA A 45 -0.24 17.04 -3.76
CA ALA A 45 -1.29 16.13 -4.19
C ALA A 45 -2.65 16.53 -3.59
N ARG A 46 -3.72 16.25 -4.32
CA ARG A 46 -5.09 16.38 -3.82
C ARG A 46 -5.45 15.13 -3.01
N ILE A 47 -5.65 15.30 -1.71
CA ILE A 47 -5.98 14.20 -0.79
C ILE A 47 -7.45 14.33 -0.35
N GLN A 48 -8.22 13.27 -0.48
CA GLN A 48 -9.64 13.20 -0.11
C GLN A 48 -9.95 11.94 0.67
N ALA A 49 -10.81 12.04 1.69
CA ALA A 49 -11.40 10.87 2.33
C ALA A 49 -12.67 10.48 1.56
N LEU A 50 -12.75 9.22 1.09
CA LEU A 50 -13.89 8.68 0.36
C LEU A 50 -14.43 7.43 1.02
N ASP A 51 -15.75 7.34 1.13
CA ASP A 51 -16.44 6.14 1.57
C ASP A 51 -16.74 5.26 0.36
N LEU A 52 -16.18 4.05 0.33
CA LEU A 52 -16.36 3.10 -0.76
C LEU A 52 -17.13 1.87 -0.29
N SER A 53 -18.21 1.54 -0.99
CA SER A 53 -18.94 0.29 -0.81
C SER A 53 -18.12 -0.91 -1.32
N PRO A 54 -18.45 -2.14 -0.88
CA PRO A 54 -17.84 -3.35 -1.42
C PRO A 54 -17.95 -3.48 -2.95
N SER A 55 -19.07 -3.04 -3.55
CA SER A 55 -19.25 -3.07 -5.00
C SER A 55 -18.34 -2.07 -5.72
N GLN A 56 -18.20 -0.85 -5.18
CA GLN A 56 -17.27 0.15 -5.72
C GLN A 56 -15.83 -0.33 -5.65
N ILE A 57 -15.42 -0.94 -4.52
CA ILE A 57 -14.07 -1.50 -4.36
C ILE A 57 -13.79 -2.55 -5.43
N ARG A 58 -14.71 -3.51 -5.63
CA ARG A 58 -14.53 -4.59 -6.62
C ARG A 58 -14.46 -4.08 -8.06
N GLN A 59 -15.20 -3.03 -8.38
CA GLN A 59 -15.35 -2.54 -9.75
C GLN A 59 -14.33 -1.47 -10.15
N GLN A 60 -13.87 -0.66 -9.19
CA GLN A 60 -13.15 0.59 -9.49
C GLN A 60 -11.71 0.58 -8.99
N ILE A 61 -11.37 -0.25 -8.01
CA ILE A 61 -10.06 -0.22 -7.36
C ILE A 61 -9.10 -1.26 -7.94
N PHE A 62 -7.82 -0.93 -7.96
CA PHE A 62 -6.72 -1.80 -8.34
C PHE A 62 -5.83 -2.12 -7.14
N THR A 63 -5.16 -3.26 -7.17
CA THR A 63 -4.23 -3.71 -6.13
C THR A 63 -2.89 -4.11 -6.75
N PRO A 64 -1.75 -3.76 -6.11
CA PRO A 64 -0.43 -4.28 -6.47
C PRO A 64 -0.17 -5.65 -5.80
N GLN A 65 -1.12 -6.13 -5.00
CA GLN A 65 -1.07 -7.38 -4.25
C GLN A 65 -2.34 -8.17 -4.60
N PRO A 66 -2.31 -9.03 -5.64
CA PRO A 66 -3.46 -9.83 -6.04
C PRO A 66 -3.74 -10.99 -5.08
N THR A 67 -2.97 -11.13 -4.00
CA THR A 67 -3.14 -12.18 -3.00
C THR A 67 -3.33 -11.57 -1.62
N VAL A 68 -4.35 -12.02 -0.92
CA VAL A 68 -4.62 -11.69 0.49
C VAL A 68 -4.58 -12.98 1.32
N TYR A 69 -3.94 -12.90 2.49
CA TYR A 69 -3.77 -14.06 3.37
C TYR A 69 -4.86 -14.09 4.43
N ARG A 70 -5.53 -15.24 4.61
CA ARG A 70 -6.59 -15.42 5.61
C ARG A 70 -6.12 -15.06 7.02
N THR A 71 -4.93 -15.51 7.40
CA THR A 71 -4.32 -15.18 8.71
C THR A 71 -4.13 -13.68 8.95
N HIS A 72 -3.91 -12.89 7.91
CA HIS A 72 -3.85 -11.44 8.05
C HIS A 72 -5.23 -10.80 8.19
N LEU A 73 -6.26 -11.36 7.54
CA LEU A 73 -7.64 -10.91 7.70
C LEU A 73 -8.13 -11.13 9.14
N ASP A 74 -7.86 -12.31 9.69
CA ASP A 74 -8.23 -12.64 11.08
C ASP A 74 -7.56 -11.65 12.06
N ARG A 75 -6.31 -11.28 11.80
CA ARG A 75 -5.59 -10.25 12.58
C ARG A 75 -6.21 -8.87 12.44
N VAL A 76 -6.60 -8.46 11.24
CA VAL A 76 -7.30 -7.18 11.03
C VAL A 76 -8.61 -7.16 11.80
N ASN A 77 -9.39 -8.24 11.78
CA ASN A 77 -10.65 -8.35 12.52
C ASN A 77 -10.42 -8.27 14.03
N LYS A 78 -9.43 -8.99 14.56
CA LYS A 78 -9.05 -8.90 15.98
C LYS A 78 -8.59 -7.50 16.37
N MET A 79 -7.81 -6.82 15.53
CA MET A 79 -7.44 -5.42 15.74
C MET A 79 -8.68 -4.53 15.74
N ALA A 80 -9.64 -4.75 14.84
CA ALA A 80 -10.89 -3.99 14.81
C ALA A 80 -11.65 -4.10 16.13
N GLU A 81 -11.75 -5.30 16.73
CA GLU A 81 -12.38 -5.51 18.03
C GLU A 81 -11.68 -4.73 19.15
N LEU A 82 -10.34 -4.73 19.18
CA LEU A 82 -9.57 -3.94 20.15
C LEU A 82 -9.87 -2.44 20.02
N PHE A 83 -9.87 -1.92 18.79
CA PHE A 83 -10.16 -0.51 18.53
C PHE A 83 -11.61 -0.12 18.85
N VAL A 84 -12.57 -1.02 18.65
CA VAL A 84 -13.98 -0.80 19.05
C VAL A 84 -14.12 -0.59 20.55
N GLY A 85 -13.31 -1.27 21.38
CA GLY A 85 -13.25 -1.04 22.82
C GLY A 85 -12.84 0.40 23.20
N HIS A 86 -12.18 1.11 22.29
CA HIS A 86 -11.83 2.52 22.42
C HIS A 86 -12.77 3.44 21.64
N GLY A 87 -13.89 2.96 21.09
CA GLY A 87 -14.79 3.74 20.25
C GLY A 87 -14.14 4.22 18.95
N ILE A 88 -13.30 3.38 18.34
CA ILE A 88 -12.67 3.63 17.05
C ILE A 88 -13.13 2.56 16.07
N ASP A 89 -13.71 2.97 14.94
CA ASP A 89 -14.01 2.08 13.83
C ASP A 89 -12.91 2.16 12.78
N ILE A 90 -12.08 1.12 12.69
CA ILE A 90 -10.91 1.11 11.79
C ILE A 90 -11.28 1.16 10.30
N PHE A 91 -12.54 0.84 9.96
CA PHE A 91 -13.09 0.88 8.61
C PHE A 91 -13.66 2.25 8.24
N ASN A 92 -13.85 3.15 9.22
CA ASN A 92 -14.47 4.45 9.05
C ASN A 92 -13.70 5.55 9.82
N LEU A 93 -12.42 5.75 9.46
CA LEU A 93 -11.53 6.72 10.13
C LEU A 93 -11.51 8.07 9.39
N ASP A 94 -11.94 9.16 10.03
CA ASP A 94 -11.88 10.51 9.43
C ASP A 94 -10.51 11.20 9.57
N GLY A 95 -9.57 10.57 10.26
CA GLY A 95 -8.22 11.08 10.50
C GLY A 95 -7.29 9.92 10.83
N GLY A 96 -6.42 10.07 11.82
CA GLY A 96 -5.57 8.96 12.25
C GLY A 96 -5.43 8.85 13.76
N VAL A 97 -4.82 7.74 14.18
CA VAL A 97 -4.66 7.38 15.57
C VAL A 97 -3.24 6.90 15.78
N ASP A 98 -2.49 7.58 16.64
CA ASP A 98 -1.24 7.03 17.17
C ASP A 98 -1.59 6.17 18.40
N TYR A 99 -0.98 4.99 18.50
CA TYR A 99 -1.24 4.04 19.56
C TYR A 99 -0.02 3.20 19.90
N ASP A 100 0.04 2.76 21.14
CA ASP A 100 1.01 1.79 21.63
C ASP A 100 0.35 0.40 21.58
N ALA A 101 1.04 -0.59 21.00
CA ALA A 101 0.61 -1.98 20.90
C ALA A 101 1.49 -2.86 21.79
N TYR A 102 0.85 -3.70 22.60
CA TYR A 102 1.49 -4.59 23.55
C TYR A 102 1.35 -6.03 23.09
N ASP A 103 2.42 -6.81 23.19
CA ASP A 103 2.37 -8.27 23.01
C ASP A 103 2.16 -9.03 24.33
N ASP A 104 2.20 -10.36 24.24
CA ASP A 104 2.10 -11.27 25.40
C ASP A 104 3.28 -11.11 26.38
N SER A 105 4.43 -10.57 25.94
CA SER A 105 5.60 -10.32 26.79
C SER A 105 5.57 -8.96 27.48
N GLY A 106 4.65 -8.07 27.05
CA GLY A 106 4.57 -6.68 27.49
C GLY A 106 5.48 -5.73 26.70
N GLU A 107 6.12 -6.19 25.62
CA GLU A 107 6.88 -5.33 24.72
C GLU A 107 5.94 -4.35 24.01
N VAL A 108 6.38 -3.09 23.93
CA VAL A 108 5.58 -1.99 23.38
C VAL A 108 6.14 -1.57 22.03
N THR A 109 5.28 -1.57 21.01
CA THR A 109 5.59 -0.97 19.71
C THR A 109 4.62 0.16 19.40
N GLN A 110 5.15 1.29 18.94
CA GLN A 110 4.34 2.45 18.58
C GLN A 110 3.92 2.39 17.12
N TRP A 111 2.65 2.61 16.86
CA TRP A 111 2.05 2.53 15.54
C TRP A 111 1.15 3.74 15.26
N THR A 112 0.91 3.99 13.98
CA THR A 112 -0.08 4.95 13.51
C THR A 112 -1.08 4.21 12.61
N LEU A 113 -2.35 4.25 12.97
CA LEU A 113 -3.46 3.80 12.15
C LEU A 113 -4.04 4.99 11.38
N ILE A 114 -4.00 4.93 10.06
CA ILE A 114 -4.66 5.86 9.12
C ILE A 114 -5.64 5.08 8.26
N PRO A 115 -6.57 5.69 7.50
CA PRO A 115 -7.37 4.97 6.51
C PRO A 115 -6.46 4.41 5.39
N PRO A 116 -6.88 3.36 4.67
CA PRO A 116 -6.10 2.80 3.57
C PRO A 116 -5.78 3.88 2.53
N VAL A 117 -4.58 3.82 1.95
CA VAL A 117 -4.13 4.79 0.95
C VAL A 117 -4.36 4.23 -0.44
N VAL A 118 -5.03 5.00 -1.28
CA VAL A 118 -5.28 4.69 -2.69
C VAL A 118 -4.72 5.83 -3.55
N GLU A 119 -3.67 5.58 -4.32
CA GLU A 119 -3.12 6.56 -5.26
C GLU A 119 -3.82 6.48 -6.61
N VAL A 120 -4.18 7.63 -7.19
CA VAL A 120 -4.61 7.71 -8.58
C VAL A 120 -3.38 7.77 -9.47
N VAL A 121 -2.93 6.61 -9.93
CA VAL A 121 -1.71 6.48 -10.74
C VAL A 121 -2.01 6.67 -12.23
N PRO A 122 -1.19 7.45 -12.95
CA PRO A 122 -1.30 7.53 -14.40
C PRO A 122 -0.86 6.21 -15.05
N LEU A 123 -1.57 5.81 -16.10
CA LEU A 123 -1.17 4.76 -17.01
C LEU A 123 -0.82 5.39 -18.35
N ALA A 124 0.34 5.02 -18.88
CA ALA A 124 0.76 5.40 -20.23
C ALA A 124 0.68 4.17 -21.13
N PHE A 125 0.39 4.38 -22.41
CA PHE A 125 0.25 3.31 -23.39
C PHE A 125 1.08 3.58 -24.64
N ARG A 126 1.70 2.52 -25.16
CA ARG A 126 2.40 2.51 -26.46
C ARG A 126 2.08 1.20 -27.16
N ASN A 127 1.49 1.28 -28.36
CA ASN A 127 1.10 0.12 -29.17
C ASN A 127 0.20 -0.89 -28.44
N GLY A 128 -0.77 -0.40 -27.66
CA GLY A 128 -1.72 -1.25 -26.92
C GLY A 128 -1.16 -1.89 -25.65
N ARG A 129 0.06 -1.54 -25.23
CA ARG A 129 0.71 -2.05 -24.01
C ARG A 129 1.01 -0.93 -23.02
N LEU A 130 1.09 -1.26 -21.73
CA LEU A 130 1.53 -0.34 -20.69
C LEU A 130 2.96 0.13 -20.98
N ASP A 131 3.16 1.44 -20.98
CA ASP A 131 4.44 2.09 -21.22
C ASP A 131 4.98 2.66 -19.91
N TYR A 132 5.61 1.78 -19.12
CA TYR A 132 6.26 2.19 -17.88
C TYR A 132 7.49 3.09 -18.11
N GLU A 133 8.08 3.09 -19.33
CA GLU A 133 9.18 4.00 -19.62
C GLU A 133 8.74 5.46 -19.50
N GLN A 134 7.51 5.79 -19.93
CA GLN A 134 6.97 7.15 -19.79
C GLN A 134 6.71 7.54 -18.34
N LEU A 135 6.58 6.57 -17.43
CA LEU A 135 6.32 6.82 -16.01
C LEU A 135 7.59 7.03 -15.19
N ILE A 136 8.77 6.82 -15.80
CA ILE A 136 10.08 6.91 -15.14
C ILE A 136 10.82 8.18 -15.57
N ASN A 137 11.17 9.02 -14.61
CA ASN A 137 11.98 10.22 -14.84
C ASN A 137 13.49 9.93 -14.89
N ASP A 138 14.27 10.97 -15.19
CA ASP A 138 15.73 10.86 -15.33
C ASP A 138 16.44 10.46 -14.03
N GLU A 139 15.92 10.86 -12.86
CA GLU A 139 16.50 10.48 -11.57
C GLU A 139 16.36 8.97 -11.32
N VAL A 140 15.16 8.42 -11.57
CA VAL A 140 14.92 6.98 -11.46
C VAL A 140 15.72 6.22 -12.51
N ARG A 141 15.80 6.70 -13.76
CA ARG A 141 16.67 6.09 -14.79
C ARG A 141 18.13 6.07 -14.37
N LYS A 142 18.64 7.18 -13.83
CA LYS A 142 20.02 7.28 -13.36
C LYS A 142 20.30 6.31 -12.21
N LEU A 143 19.37 6.21 -11.25
CA LEU A 143 19.46 5.24 -10.16
C LEU A 143 19.51 3.81 -10.72
N MET A 144 18.59 3.47 -11.63
CA MET A 144 18.53 2.17 -12.29
C MET A 144 19.85 1.84 -13.01
N GLN A 145 20.40 2.78 -13.79
CA GLN A 145 21.69 2.60 -14.47
C GLN A 145 22.85 2.41 -13.49
N THR A 146 22.87 3.17 -12.39
CA THR A 146 23.94 3.12 -11.40
C THR A 146 23.93 1.81 -10.61
N GLU A 147 22.74 1.29 -10.30
CA GLU A 147 22.55 0.06 -9.52
C GLU A 147 22.39 -1.20 -10.39
N GLY A 148 22.46 -1.06 -11.73
CA GLY A 148 22.30 -2.17 -12.65
C GLY A 148 20.89 -2.78 -12.66
N HIS A 149 19.86 -1.96 -12.43
CA HIS A 149 18.46 -2.36 -12.47
C HIS A 149 17.82 -2.01 -13.82
N ASN A 150 16.83 -2.82 -14.23
CA ASN A 150 16.03 -2.57 -15.41
C ASN A 150 14.54 -2.55 -15.07
N LEU A 151 13.73 -2.10 -16.03
CA LEU A 151 12.30 -2.38 -16.00
C LEU A 151 12.10 -3.89 -16.00
N ASN A 152 11.12 -4.35 -15.22
CA ASN A 152 10.79 -5.77 -15.19
C ASN A 152 10.24 -6.23 -16.55
N PRO A 153 10.87 -7.21 -17.22
CA PRO A 153 10.43 -7.69 -18.52
C PRO A 153 9.03 -8.31 -18.47
N ALA A 154 8.59 -8.82 -17.32
CA ALA A 154 7.23 -9.34 -17.14
C ALA A 154 6.14 -8.26 -17.31
N LEU A 155 6.50 -6.97 -17.29
CA LEU A 155 5.59 -5.88 -17.64
C LEU A 155 5.14 -5.95 -19.11
N LEU A 156 5.97 -6.54 -19.99
CA LEU A 156 5.67 -6.69 -21.42
C LEU A 156 4.60 -7.76 -21.69
N ASP A 157 4.44 -8.68 -20.75
CA ASP A 157 3.50 -9.81 -20.80
C ASP A 157 2.16 -9.48 -20.11
N LEU A 158 2.02 -8.25 -19.58
CA LEU A 158 0.76 -7.79 -19.03
C LEU A 158 -0.24 -7.57 -20.17
N GLU A 159 -1.13 -8.54 -20.35
CA GLU A 159 -2.22 -8.45 -21.31
C GLU A 159 -3.18 -7.32 -20.93
N PHE A 160 -3.31 -6.37 -21.84
CA PHE A 160 -4.02 -5.11 -21.55
C PHE A 160 -5.54 -5.25 -21.69
N GLU A 161 -6.06 -6.31 -22.31
CA GLU A 161 -7.50 -6.49 -22.55
C GLU A 161 -8.33 -6.44 -21.26
N ASP A 162 -7.82 -7.06 -20.17
CA ASP A 162 -8.43 -6.99 -18.84
C ASP A 162 -8.46 -5.56 -18.29
N TYR A 163 -7.45 -4.75 -18.61
CA TYR A 163 -7.41 -3.35 -18.23
C TYR A 163 -8.23 -2.47 -19.17
N VAL A 164 -8.34 -2.76 -20.46
CA VAL A 164 -9.15 -2.00 -21.43
C VAL A 164 -10.63 -2.12 -21.09
N ALA A 165 -11.10 -3.33 -20.79
CA ALA A 165 -12.50 -3.58 -20.41
C ALA A 165 -12.88 -2.78 -19.15
N LEU A 166 -11.96 -2.66 -18.19
CA LEU A 166 -12.12 -1.88 -16.97
C LEU A 166 -11.87 -0.38 -17.16
N ALA A 167 -10.95 -0.01 -18.05
CA ALA A 167 -10.47 1.36 -18.21
C ALA A 167 -11.16 2.12 -19.36
N ALA A 168 -12.06 1.49 -20.12
CA ALA A 168 -12.96 2.19 -21.04
C ALA A 168 -13.73 3.37 -20.40
N GLN A 169 -13.77 3.43 -19.06
CA GLN A 169 -14.35 4.54 -18.28
C GLN A 169 -13.33 5.35 -17.46
N LEU A 170 -12.08 4.87 -17.29
CA LEU A 170 -11.09 5.41 -16.35
C LEU A 170 -9.69 5.65 -16.95
N VAL A 171 -9.40 5.27 -18.19
CA VAL A 171 -8.12 5.62 -18.85
C VAL A 171 -8.00 7.15 -18.93
N PRO A 172 -6.84 7.74 -18.56
CA PRO A 172 -5.55 7.09 -18.29
C PRO A 172 -5.15 7.02 -16.81
N ARG A 173 -6.10 6.89 -15.87
CA ARG A 173 -5.81 7.01 -14.43
C ARG A 173 -6.54 5.94 -13.62
N VAL A 174 -5.80 5.14 -12.86
CA VAL A 174 -6.39 4.08 -12.05
C VAL A 174 -6.16 4.31 -10.55
N PRO A 175 -7.18 4.10 -9.70
CA PRO A 175 -7.01 4.15 -8.25
C PRO A 175 -6.39 2.84 -7.75
N LEU A 176 -5.15 2.91 -7.30
CA LEU A 176 -4.32 1.79 -6.87
C LEU A 176 -4.14 1.79 -5.36
N ILE A 177 -4.40 0.67 -4.70
CA ILE A 177 -4.13 0.49 -3.27
C ILE A 177 -2.63 0.55 -3.02
N CYS A 178 -2.18 1.55 -2.28
CA CYS A 178 -0.78 1.74 -1.92
C CYS A 178 -0.47 1.23 -0.52
N ASP A 179 -1.46 1.28 0.37
CA ASP A 179 -1.40 0.72 1.72
C ASP A 179 -2.78 0.21 2.19
N GLY A 180 -2.80 -0.79 3.06
CA GLY A 180 -4.03 -1.25 3.71
C GLY A 180 -4.88 -2.27 2.94
N SER A 181 -4.30 -3.00 1.96
CA SER A 181 -5.02 -4.01 1.14
C SER A 181 -5.81 -5.03 1.97
N HIS A 182 -5.19 -5.60 3.02
CA HIS A 182 -5.86 -6.57 3.91
C HIS A 182 -7.06 -5.96 4.65
N ARG A 183 -6.99 -4.68 5.04
CA ARG A 183 -8.10 -4.02 5.71
C ARG A 183 -9.25 -3.70 4.75
N ILE A 184 -8.93 -3.25 3.54
CA ILE A 184 -9.93 -3.09 2.48
C ILE A 184 -10.65 -4.43 2.24
N HIS A 185 -9.91 -5.53 2.16
CA HIS A 185 -10.49 -6.85 1.96
C HIS A 185 -11.32 -7.33 3.15
N ALA A 186 -10.87 -7.10 4.38
CA ALA A 186 -11.67 -7.38 5.57
C ALA A 186 -13.00 -6.60 5.57
N ALA A 187 -13.00 -5.34 5.13
CA ALA A 187 -14.24 -4.56 4.97
C ALA A 187 -15.19 -5.20 3.95
N VAL A 188 -14.66 -5.56 2.77
CA VAL A 188 -15.40 -6.18 1.68
C VAL A 188 -16.01 -7.53 2.10
N GLU A 189 -15.26 -8.36 2.83
CA GLU A 189 -15.74 -9.66 3.30
C GLU A 189 -16.88 -9.53 4.33
N ASN A 190 -16.83 -8.49 5.15
CA ASN A 190 -17.85 -8.21 6.15
C ASN A 190 -19.00 -7.33 5.64
N ASP A 191 -19.09 -7.11 4.31
CA ASP A 191 -20.07 -6.23 3.66
C ASP A 191 -20.12 -4.81 4.26
N ARG A 192 -18.95 -4.27 4.60
CA ARG A 192 -18.79 -2.94 5.21
C ARG A 192 -18.31 -1.92 4.20
N THR A 193 -18.80 -0.69 4.35
CA THR A 193 -18.20 0.48 3.69
C THR A 193 -16.81 0.72 4.28
N GLN A 194 -15.83 0.99 3.42
CA GLN A 194 -14.47 1.33 3.81
C GLN A 194 -14.17 2.78 3.42
N LYS A 195 -13.81 3.58 4.42
CA LYS A 195 -13.24 4.91 4.19
C LYS A 195 -11.79 4.79 3.75
N VAL A 196 -11.42 5.40 2.64
CA VAL A 196 -10.05 5.40 2.08
C VAL A 196 -9.55 6.82 1.88
N LEU A 197 -8.23 6.99 1.85
CA LEU A 197 -7.57 8.21 1.39
C LEU A 197 -7.28 8.08 -0.10
N LEU A 198 -8.04 8.78 -0.93
CA LEU A 198 -7.75 8.92 -2.34
C LEU A 198 -6.72 10.06 -2.52
N ILE A 199 -5.56 9.71 -3.05
CA ILE A 199 -4.47 10.66 -3.34
C ILE A 199 -4.35 10.82 -4.85
N ASP A 200 -4.73 11.99 -5.35
CA ASP A 200 -4.66 12.37 -6.76
C ASP A 200 -3.49 13.32 -7.00
N GLY A 201 -2.61 12.93 -7.92
CA GLY A 201 -1.44 13.71 -8.30
C GLY A 201 -0.21 13.48 -7.41
N PRO A 202 0.15 12.22 -7.06
CA PRO A 202 1.48 11.97 -6.53
C PRO A 202 2.55 12.43 -7.54
N LYS A 203 3.75 12.77 -7.07
CA LYS A 203 4.81 13.34 -7.91
C LYS A 203 5.09 12.43 -9.12
N PHE A 204 4.90 12.99 -10.32
CA PHE A 204 5.12 12.28 -11.58
C PHE A 204 6.58 11.84 -11.75
N GLY A 205 6.80 10.73 -12.45
CA GLY A 205 8.14 10.18 -12.68
C GLY A 205 8.61 9.15 -11.65
N TYR A 206 7.84 8.95 -10.58
CA TYR A 206 8.10 7.96 -9.53
C TYR A 206 6.93 6.98 -9.42
N PRO A 207 6.88 5.94 -10.27
CA PRO A 207 5.74 5.03 -10.30
C PRO A 207 5.58 4.30 -8.97
N TYR A 208 4.38 3.76 -8.72
CA TYR A 208 4.23 2.77 -7.65
C TYR A 208 5.10 1.54 -7.99
N TYR A 209 5.67 0.90 -6.97
CA TYR A 209 6.72 -0.09 -7.16
C TYR A 209 6.26 -1.38 -7.85
N ALA A 210 4.96 -1.58 -8.07
CA ALA A 210 4.40 -2.74 -8.72
C ALA A 210 3.21 -2.39 -9.60
N ALA A 211 2.99 -3.21 -10.62
CA ALA A 211 1.91 -3.06 -11.57
C ALA A 211 0.54 -3.18 -10.88
N PRO A 212 -0.42 -2.29 -11.21
CA PRO A 212 -1.78 -2.39 -10.71
C PRO A 212 -2.43 -3.64 -11.30
N LYS A 213 -3.24 -4.39 -10.55
CA LYS A 213 -4.15 -5.43 -11.05
C LYS A 213 -5.58 -5.15 -10.59
N PRO A 214 -6.62 -5.48 -11.36
CA PRO A 214 -8.00 -5.28 -10.91
C PRO A 214 -8.26 -5.97 -9.57
N TYR A 215 -8.90 -5.27 -8.62
CA TYR A 215 -9.21 -5.85 -7.32
C TYR A 215 -10.15 -7.06 -7.43
N ALA A 216 -11.02 -7.09 -8.44
CA ALA A 216 -11.91 -8.23 -8.70
C ALA A 216 -11.18 -9.57 -8.93
N LEU A 217 -9.90 -9.52 -9.33
CA LEU A 217 -9.06 -10.70 -9.60
C LEU A 217 -8.20 -11.10 -8.38
N LEU A 218 -8.55 -10.60 -7.20
CA LEU A 218 -7.83 -10.90 -5.97
C LEU A 218 -8.16 -12.31 -5.47
N ASP A 219 -7.12 -13.08 -5.21
CA ASP A 219 -7.19 -14.41 -4.61
C ASP A 219 -6.98 -14.37 -3.10
N ILE A 220 -7.76 -15.19 -2.40
CA ILE A 220 -7.60 -15.41 -0.96
C ILE A 220 -6.96 -16.77 -0.76
N ILE A 221 -5.82 -16.79 -0.09
CA ILE A 221 -5.15 -18.04 0.26
C ILE A 221 -5.04 -18.20 1.78
N PRO A 222 -5.05 -19.44 2.31
CA PRO A 222 -5.03 -19.66 3.75
C PRO A 222 -3.80 -19.03 4.42
N ASP A 223 -2.63 -19.37 3.89
CA ASP A 223 -1.34 -18.95 4.42
C ASP A 223 -0.41 -18.48 3.32
N ARG A 224 0.60 -17.72 3.72
CA ARG A 224 1.66 -17.31 2.82
C ARG A 224 2.54 -18.51 2.48
N PRO A 225 2.61 -18.95 1.21
CA PRO A 225 3.50 -20.03 0.82
C PRO A 225 4.96 -19.63 1.02
N ASP A 226 5.80 -20.61 1.35
CA ASP A 226 7.26 -20.45 1.40
C ASP A 226 7.76 -19.91 0.05
N GLY A 227 8.29 -18.68 0.05
CA GLY A 227 8.74 -17.98 -1.16
C GLY A 227 7.94 -16.73 -1.53
N GLY A 228 6.82 -16.43 -0.86
CA GLY A 228 6.03 -15.22 -1.09
C GLY A 228 5.02 -15.33 -2.24
N GLY A 229 4.08 -14.38 -2.28
CA GLY A 229 3.02 -14.33 -3.29
C GLY A 229 3.62 -14.17 -4.68
N LYS A 230 3.40 -15.18 -5.54
CA LYS A 230 4.04 -15.33 -6.86
C LYS A 230 3.50 -14.37 -7.93
N ASP A 231 2.47 -13.59 -7.60
CA ASP A 231 1.64 -12.94 -8.61
C ASP A 231 1.87 -11.43 -8.71
N LYS A 232 2.82 -10.89 -7.93
CA LYS A 232 3.19 -9.49 -7.99
C LYS A 232 4.23 -9.25 -9.08
N ILE A 233 3.97 -8.27 -9.93
CA ILE A 233 4.92 -7.82 -10.94
C ILE A 233 5.44 -6.46 -10.49
N ASP A 234 6.66 -6.46 -9.95
CA ASP A 234 7.34 -5.22 -9.57
C ASP A 234 7.73 -4.42 -10.83
N VAL A 235 7.76 -3.09 -10.76
CA VAL A 235 8.09 -2.22 -11.90
C VAL A 235 9.58 -2.27 -12.24
N ILE A 236 10.43 -2.35 -11.22
CA ILE A 236 11.89 -2.43 -11.36
C ILE A 236 12.35 -3.81 -10.87
N GLU A 237 13.27 -4.44 -11.61
CA GLU A 237 13.79 -5.77 -11.27
C GLU A 237 14.62 -5.81 -9.97
N GLY A 238 14.73 -7.01 -9.39
CA GLY A 238 15.66 -7.30 -8.31
C GLY A 238 15.30 -6.61 -7.00
N LYS A 239 16.29 -6.06 -6.29
CA LYS A 239 16.04 -5.29 -5.05
C LYS A 239 15.62 -3.83 -5.33
N GLY A 240 15.73 -3.36 -6.58
CA GLY A 240 15.56 -1.96 -6.97
C GLY A 240 14.16 -1.41 -6.75
N TYR A 241 13.11 -2.25 -6.82
CA TYR A 241 11.73 -1.81 -6.56
C TYR A 241 11.55 -1.21 -5.16
N LYS A 242 12.36 -1.62 -4.16
CA LYS A 242 12.29 -1.08 -2.80
C LYS A 242 12.60 0.41 -2.75
N ASN A 243 13.36 0.93 -3.72
CA ASN A 243 13.66 2.35 -3.82
C ASN A 243 12.41 3.19 -4.14
N LEU A 244 11.36 2.58 -4.68
CA LEU A 244 10.08 3.23 -4.98
C LEU A 244 9.05 3.12 -3.83
N TYR A 245 9.46 2.63 -2.66
CA TYR A 245 8.56 2.53 -1.51
C TYR A 245 8.28 3.89 -0.91
N ARG A 246 7.00 4.15 -0.62
CA ARG A 246 6.55 5.32 0.13
C ARG A 246 6.92 5.12 1.60
N LEU A 247 7.78 5.99 2.13
CA LEU A 247 8.26 5.94 3.50
C LEU A 247 7.32 6.71 4.43
N PHE A 248 6.16 6.13 4.73
CA PHE A 248 5.19 6.72 5.66
C PHE A 248 5.80 7.24 6.99
N PRO A 249 6.80 6.56 7.61
CA PRO A 249 7.44 7.06 8.83
C PRO A 249 8.10 8.44 8.70
N SER A 250 8.52 8.84 7.50
CA SER A 250 9.08 10.19 7.28
C SER A 250 8.07 11.32 7.50
N GLY A 251 6.78 11.02 7.36
CA GLY A 251 5.68 11.91 7.75
C GLY A 251 5.20 11.73 9.18
N GLY A 252 5.91 10.95 10.01
CA GLY A 252 5.44 10.58 11.34
C GLY A 252 4.25 9.63 11.33
N ILE A 253 4.05 8.88 10.24
CA ILE A 253 3.04 7.82 10.14
C ILE A 253 3.76 6.49 10.33
N LYS A 254 3.70 5.94 11.53
CA LYS A 254 4.30 4.65 11.88
C LYS A 254 3.38 3.53 11.41
N SER A 255 3.21 3.39 10.10
CA SER A 255 2.39 2.34 9.48
C SER A 255 3.29 1.36 8.74
N GLY A 256 3.16 0.07 9.06
CA GLY A 256 3.82 -1.02 8.33
C GLY A 256 5.33 -0.81 8.14
N ASP A 257 6.07 -0.62 9.23
CA ASP A 257 7.51 -0.46 9.15
C ASP A 257 8.09 -1.58 8.28
N LEU A 258 8.86 -1.14 7.27
CA LEU A 258 9.68 -2.00 6.44
C LEU A 258 10.42 -2.93 7.39
N ARG A 259 10.16 -4.24 7.23
CA ARG A 259 10.92 -5.32 7.88
C ARG A 259 12.36 -4.85 8.06
N PRO A 260 12.97 -4.96 9.26
CA PRO A 260 14.38 -4.67 9.41
C PRO A 260 15.13 -5.38 8.28
N ASP A 261 15.99 -4.65 7.56
CA ASP A 261 16.70 -5.21 6.40
C ASP A 261 17.28 -6.55 6.82
N THR A 262 16.93 -7.61 6.09
CA THR A 262 17.38 -8.97 6.38
C THR A 262 18.91 -9.10 6.41
N GLU A 263 19.63 -8.10 5.88
CA GLU A 263 21.09 -7.97 5.97
C GLU A 263 21.59 -7.69 7.40
N LYS A 264 20.75 -7.17 8.31
CA LYS A 264 21.09 -7.03 9.74
C LYS A 264 20.87 -8.31 10.55
N LEU A 265 20.34 -9.38 9.96
CA LEU A 265 20.08 -10.64 10.65
C LEU A 265 21.15 -11.73 10.43
N GLY A 266 22.26 -11.41 9.75
CA GLY A 266 23.42 -12.31 9.69
C GLY A 266 23.09 -13.73 9.19
N VAL A 267 22.21 -13.82 8.17
CA VAL A 267 21.95 -15.06 7.41
C VAL A 267 22.45 -14.89 5.98
#